data_AF-A0A0J7KDH5-F1
#
_entry.id   AF-A0A0J7KDH5-F1
#
_cell.length_a   1.000
_cell.length_b   1.000
_cell.length_c   1.000
_cell.angle_alpha   90.00
_cell.angle_beta   90.00
_cell.angle_gamma   90.00
#
_symmetry.space_group_name_H-M   'P 1'
#
loop_
_entity.id
_entity.type
_entity.pdbx_description
1 polymer ?
#
loop_
_entity_poly.entity_id
_entity_poly.type
_entity_poly.pdbx_seq_one_letter_code
_entity_poly.pdbx_strand_id
1 'polypeptide(L)'
;MNAQTYHDKYLNEIEHDNVYVTSYFRKIDARRKARGSLTLLPLKKIERSKFVDPYSPRPSKIERVHLTGRTVKLVLEMISVTTFILLDRLFFEMLDLVRRHAYMEYTQAGHHDMVLEVRGIGMIASLIRSVIRGFNVKRRVKTVVSNSACLPRPSRVPDRLILKIYSTYLGVWLLLFTAAYTQRLRRVICSFFYRKREKRRVLYLYNESLRRRLGHARFMRAKIRALVRTRRLEYDMDPWIALRLRWPMLCGWLALFARARLKCLVCGEAEPRKGPQFRRCTTPGCPFVHCSECWKDVGELCYACADIGETTDDDTDEYMTLR
;
A
#
# COMPACT_ATOMS: atom_id res chain seq x y z
N MET A 1 10.71 0.62 -17.82
CA MET A 1 11.33 1.49 -18.84
C MET A 1 12.82 1.26 -18.81
N ASN A 2 13.39 0.88 -19.95
CA ASN A 2 14.79 0.45 -20.08
C ASN A 2 15.73 1.68 -20.09
N ALA A 3 17.03 1.45 -19.88
CA ALA A 3 18.02 2.53 -19.76
C ALA A 3 18.12 3.38 -21.05
N GLN A 4 18.15 2.75 -22.22
CA GLN A 4 18.18 3.44 -23.52
C GLN A 4 16.95 4.33 -23.72
N THR A 5 15.74 3.76 -23.59
CA THR A 5 14.50 4.54 -23.68
C THR A 5 14.44 5.72 -22.70
N TYR A 6 15.03 5.61 -21.50
CA TYR A 6 15.14 6.73 -20.56
C TYR A 6 16.09 7.81 -21.06
N HIS A 7 17.25 7.40 -21.55
CA HIS A 7 18.24 8.30 -22.13
C HIS A 7 17.69 9.05 -23.36
N ASP A 8 17.03 8.35 -24.29
CA ASP A 8 16.42 8.97 -25.47
C ASP A 8 15.36 10.00 -25.07
N LYS A 9 14.46 9.63 -24.15
CA LYS A 9 13.44 10.56 -23.64
C LYS A 9 14.07 11.75 -22.90
N TYR A 10 15.13 11.54 -22.13
CA TYR A 10 15.84 12.62 -21.45
C TYR A 10 16.42 13.66 -22.45
N LEU A 11 16.92 13.18 -23.59
CA LEU A 11 17.50 14.02 -24.63
C LEU A 11 16.46 14.70 -25.52
N ASN A 12 15.34 14.03 -25.81
CA ASN A 12 14.33 14.53 -26.75
C ASN A 12 13.21 15.29 -26.02
N GLU A 13 12.67 14.75 -24.93
CA GLU A 13 11.55 15.32 -24.18
C GLU A 13 12.05 16.20 -23.01
N ILE A 14 11.65 17.48 -22.97
CA ILE A 14 12.07 18.41 -21.91
C ILE A 14 11.30 18.17 -20.60
N GLU A 15 10.04 17.75 -20.71
CA GLU A 15 9.12 17.55 -19.58
C GLU A 15 9.32 16.21 -18.87
N HIS A 16 9.86 15.21 -19.57
CA HIS A 16 10.10 13.87 -19.03
C HIS A 16 10.93 13.96 -17.75
N ASP A 17 10.46 13.41 -16.62
CA ASP A 17 11.19 13.37 -15.33
C ASP A 17 11.84 14.71 -14.90
N ASN A 18 11.20 15.83 -15.24
CA ASN A 18 11.69 17.19 -14.97
C ASN A 18 10.89 17.85 -13.84
N VAL A 19 11.01 17.30 -12.63
CA VAL A 19 10.23 17.73 -11.44
C VAL A 19 11.10 18.17 -10.26
N TYR A 20 12.42 18.26 -10.46
CA TYR A 20 13.36 18.37 -9.35
C TYR A 20 13.86 19.80 -9.12
N VAL A 21 13.92 20.20 -7.85
CA VAL A 21 14.48 21.48 -7.43
C VAL A 21 15.99 21.33 -7.23
N THR A 22 16.75 21.57 -8.29
CA THR A 22 18.22 21.47 -8.27
C THR A 22 18.90 22.69 -7.65
N SER A 23 20.21 22.59 -7.39
CA SER A 23 21.01 23.75 -6.96
C SER A 23 21.00 24.88 -7.99
N TYR A 24 20.99 24.58 -9.29
CA TYR A 24 20.89 25.58 -10.34
C TYR A 24 19.53 26.31 -10.33
N PHE A 25 18.44 25.58 -10.05
CA PHE A 25 17.11 26.18 -9.87
C PHE A 25 17.11 27.21 -8.75
N ARG A 26 17.68 26.87 -7.58
CA ARG A 26 17.82 27.80 -6.43
C ARG A 26 18.67 29.02 -6.78
N LYS A 27 19.72 28.86 -7.60
CA LYS A 27 20.55 29.97 -8.09
C LYS A 27 19.82 30.91 -9.05
N ILE A 28 18.87 30.42 -9.84
CA ILE A 28 18.02 31.27 -10.70
C ILE A 28 17.09 32.10 -9.83
N ASP A 29 16.42 31.46 -8.87
CA ASP A 29 15.49 32.11 -7.94
C ASP A 29 16.18 33.19 -7.10
N ALA A 30 17.34 32.88 -6.52
CA ALA A 30 18.13 33.85 -5.75
C ALA A 30 18.55 35.09 -6.57
N ARG A 31 18.93 34.89 -7.85
CA ARG A 31 19.27 36.00 -8.76
C ARG A 31 18.06 36.87 -9.10
N ARG A 32 16.87 36.28 -9.28
CA ARG A 32 15.63 37.03 -9.48
C ARG A 32 15.21 37.78 -8.23
N LYS A 33 15.36 37.16 -7.06
CA LYS A 33 15.11 37.80 -5.77
C LYS A 33 15.98 39.04 -5.57
N ALA A 34 17.26 38.95 -5.91
CA ALA A 34 18.19 40.08 -5.83
C ALA A 34 17.81 41.25 -6.77
N ARG A 35 17.09 40.98 -7.87
CA ARG A 35 16.59 42.00 -8.80
C ARG A 35 15.18 42.50 -8.48
N GLY A 36 14.58 42.06 -7.36
CA GLY A 36 13.20 42.39 -7.03
C GLY A 36 12.15 41.77 -7.96
N SER A 37 12.53 40.85 -8.85
CA SER A 37 11.59 40.17 -9.75
C SER A 37 10.83 39.07 -9.01
N LEU A 38 9.67 38.68 -9.55
CA LEU A 38 8.87 37.56 -9.02
C LEU A 38 9.69 36.28 -8.86
N THR A 39 9.65 35.71 -7.64
CA THR A 39 10.33 34.46 -7.27
C THR A 39 9.33 33.31 -7.18
N LEU A 40 9.85 32.08 -7.33
CA LEU A 40 9.06 30.87 -7.13
C LEU A 40 9.20 30.35 -5.69
N LEU A 41 10.35 30.54 -5.04
CA LEU A 41 10.55 30.13 -3.64
C LEU A 41 10.09 31.24 -2.67
N PRO A 42 9.42 30.91 -1.55
CA PRO A 42 9.02 29.57 -1.11
C PRO A 42 7.90 28.93 -1.94
N LEU A 43 7.97 27.60 -2.12
CA LEU A 43 6.93 26.84 -2.84
C LEU A 43 5.61 26.87 -2.07
N LYS A 44 4.52 27.21 -2.76
CA LYS A 44 3.16 27.16 -2.20
C LYS A 44 2.74 25.71 -1.93
N LYS A 45 1.78 25.49 -1.03
CA LYS A 45 1.28 24.14 -0.71
C LYS A 45 0.88 23.31 -1.93
N ILE A 46 0.16 23.92 -2.87
CA ILE A 46 -0.32 23.27 -4.10
C ILE A 46 0.85 22.84 -4.99
N GLU A 47 1.89 23.68 -5.07
CA GLU A 47 3.09 23.50 -5.89
C GLU A 47 4.05 22.47 -5.28
N ARG A 48 4.21 22.46 -3.94
CA ARG A 48 5.11 21.56 -3.21
C ARG A 48 4.86 20.09 -3.54
N SER A 49 3.63 19.76 -3.91
CA SER A 49 3.24 18.39 -4.23
C SER A 49 3.70 17.92 -5.62
N LYS A 50 4.12 18.85 -6.50
CA LYS A 50 4.64 18.62 -7.86
C LYS A 50 6.16 18.61 -7.92
N PHE A 51 6.82 19.28 -6.99
CA PHE A 51 8.28 19.39 -6.96
C PHE A 51 8.90 18.39 -5.99
N VAL A 52 10.07 17.87 -6.37
CA VAL A 52 10.85 16.92 -5.57
C VAL A 52 12.23 17.52 -5.29
N ASP A 53 12.67 17.48 -4.03
CA ASP A 53 14.06 17.80 -3.70
C ASP A 53 14.92 16.55 -3.94
N PRO A 54 15.90 16.60 -4.87
CA PRO A 54 16.73 15.44 -5.22
C PRO A 54 17.50 14.87 -4.02
N TYR A 55 17.87 15.71 -3.05
CA TYR A 55 18.65 15.30 -1.87
C TYR A 55 17.78 14.86 -0.69
N SER A 56 16.46 15.05 -0.79
CA SER A 56 15.56 14.60 0.26
C SER A 56 15.32 13.08 0.16
N PRO A 57 15.39 12.33 1.27
CA PRO A 57 15.05 10.90 1.29
C PRO A 57 13.54 10.65 1.14
N ARG A 58 12.73 11.71 1.02
CA ARG A 58 11.29 11.59 0.90
C ARG A 58 10.94 11.07 -0.50
N PRO A 59 10.24 9.93 -0.61
CA PRO A 59 9.84 9.40 -1.91
C PRO A 59 8.79 10.32 -2.54
N SER A 60 8.93 10.56 -3.84
CA SER A 60 7.96 11.29 -4.65
C SER A 60 6.63 10.57 -4.67
N LYS A 61 5.52 11.27 -4.99
CA LYS A 61 4.19 10.65 -5.10
C LYS A 61 4.20 9.45 -6.05
N ILE A 62 4.84 9.60 -7.21
CA ILE A 62 4.91 8.55 -8.23
C ILE A 62 5.76 7.37 -7.73
N GLU A 63 6.91 7.66 -7.12
CA GLU A 63 7.77 6.64 -6.50
C GLU A 63 7.02 5.87 -5.41
N ARG A 64 6.21 6.57 -4.59
CA ARG A 64 5.38 5.96 -3.56
C ARG A 64 4.36 5.03 -4.15
N VAL A 65 3.60 5.43 -5.18
CA VAL A 65 2.58 4.56 -5.79
C VAL A 65 3.21 3.28 -6.34
N HIS A 66 4.35 3.40 -7.03
CA HIS A 66 5.05 2.24 -7.56
C HIS A 66 5.61 1.34 -6.45
N LEU A 67 6.21 1.93 -5.42
CA LEU A 67 6.73 1.19 -4.27
C LEU A 67 5.61 0.50 -3.49
N THR A 68 4.47 1.18 -3.26
CA THR A 68 3.31 0.59 -2.58
C THR A 68 2.73 -0.56 -3.39
N GLY A 69 2.60 -0.43 -4.71
CA GLY A 69 2.09 -1.51 -5.55
C GLY A 69 2.97 -2.77 -5.49
N ARG A 70 4.29 -2.59 -5.59
CA ARG A 70 5.25 -3.70 -5.46
C ARG A 70 5.27 -4.30 -4.04
N THR A 71 5.16 -3.46 -3.02
CA THR A 71 5.11 -3.91 -1.63
C THR A 71 3.84 -4.69 -1.34
N VAL A 72 2.68 -4.23 -1.82
CA VAL A 72 1.41 -4.95 -1.68
C VAL A 72 1.48 -6.31 -2.37
N LYS A 73 2.04 -6.38 -3.58
CA LYS A 73 2.26 -7.65 -4.27
C LYS A 73 3.13 -8.61 -3.44
N LEU A 74 4.23 -8.11 -2.88
CA LEU A 74 5.11 -8.90 -2.02
C LEU A 74 4.37 -9.41 -0.77
N VAL A 75 3.59 -8.55 -0.12
CA VAL A 75 2.81 -8.92 1.08
C VAL A 75 1.74 -9.96 0.76
N LEU A 76 1.07 -9.87 -0.40
CA LEU A 76 0.13 -10.90 -0.83
C LEU A 76 0.81 -12.27 -1.03
N GLU A 77 2.02 -12.26 -1.58
CA GLU A 77 2.84 -13.48 -1.72
C GLU A 77 3.34 -14.00 -0.37
N MET A 78 3.67 -13.11 0.58
CA MET A 78 3.97 -13.50 1.95
C MET A 78 2.80 -14.23 2.59
N ILE A 79 1.58 -13.70 2.41
CA ILE A 79 0.36 -14.31 2.96
C ILE A 79 0.19 -15.72 2.40
N SER A 80 0.31 -15.93 1.09
CA SER A 80 0.18 -17.27 0.52
C SER A 80 1.21 -18.25 1.09
N VAL A 81 2.48 -17.88 1.17
CA VAL A 81 3.51 -18.75 1.78
C VAL A 81 3.23 -19.02 3.26
N THR A 82 2.80 -18.01 4.03
CA THR A 82 2.42 -18.21 5.43
C THR A 82 1.25 -19.20 5.57
N THR A 83 0.27 -19.18 4.67
CA THR A 83 -0.85 -20.12 4.69
C THR A 83 -0.41 -21.56 4.42
N PHE A 84 0.55 -21.79 3.50
CA PHE A 84 1.11 -23.11 3.27
C PHE A 84 1.88 -23.64 4.49
N ILE A 85 2.69 -22.79 5.13
CA ILE A 85 3.43 -23.16 6.35
C ILE A 85 2.46 -23.50 7.48
N LEU A 86 1.38 -22.74 7.63
CA LEU A 86 0.35 -23.01 8.64
C LEU A 86 -0.35 -24.34 8.37
N LEU A 87 -0.73 -24.62 7.12
CA LEU A 87 -1.37 -25.87 6.74
C LEU A 87 -0.47 -27.08 7.00
N ASP A 88 0.81 -26.99 6.66
CA ASP A 88 1.80 -28.04 6.96
C ASP A 88 1.93 -28.27 8.48
N ARG A 89 1.95 -27.20 9.27
CA ARG A 89 1.99 -27.30 10.74
C ARG A 89 0.74 -27.98 11.31
N LEU A 90 -0.45 -27.66 10.79
CA LEU A 90 -1.71 -28.30 11.17
C LEU A 90 -1.70 -29.79 10.79
N PHE A 91 -1.20 -30.12 9.60
CA PHE A 91 -1.09 -31.50 9.15
C PHE A 91 -0.13 -32.31 10.02
N PHE A 92 1.01 -31.74 10.40
CA PHE A 92 1.93 -32.34 11.35
C PHE A 92 1.25 -32.62 12.70
N GLU A 93 0.50 -31.67 13.25
CA GLU A 93 -0.18 -31.83 14.54
C GLU A 93 -1.29 -32.89 14.47
N MET A 94 -2.02 -32.95 13.36
CA MET A 94 -2.99 -34.00 13.10
C MET A 94 -2.33 -35.39 13.09
N LEU A 95 -1.24 -35.56 12.32
CA LEU A 95 -0.53 -36.83 12.25
C LEU A 95 0.09 -37.24 13.59
N ASP A 96 0.58 -36.28 14.37
CA ASP A 96 1.11 -36.53 15.71
C ASP A 96 0.00 -36.93 16.69
N LEU A 97 -1.19 -36.32 16.58
CA LEU A 97 -2.36 -36.71 17.35
C LEU A 97 -2.77 -38.16 17.03
N VAL A 98 -2.82 -38.52 15.74
CA VAL A 98 -3.10 -39.90 15.29
C VAL A 98 -2.05 -40.86 15.83
N ARG A 99 -0.77 -40.51 15.75
CA ARG A 99 0.32 -41.35 16.28
C ARG A 99 0.14 -41.66 17.77
N ARG A 100 -0.26 -40.66 18.57
CA ARG A 100 -0.41 -40.80 20.03
C ARG A 100 -1.67 -41.57 20.44
N HIS A 101 -2.78 -41.43 19.70
CA HIS A 101 -4.08 -41.96 20.10
C HIS A 101 -4.54 -43.20 19.31
N ALA A 102 -3.93 -43.53 18.18
CA ALA A 102 -4.28 -44.70 17.37
C ALA A 102 -3.46 -45.96 17.70
N TYR A 103 -2.64 -45.92 18.75
CA TYR A 103 -1.92 -47.10 19.23
C TYR A 103 -2.92 -48.12 19.78
N MET A 104 -2.87 -49.34 19.25
CA MET A 104 -3.74 -50.43 19.67
C MET A 104 -2.96 -51.75 19.70
N GLU A 105 -3.13 -52.49 20.78
CA GLU A 105 -2.66 -53.86 20.95
C GLU A 105 -3.86 -54.79 21.12
N TYR A 106 -3.93 -55.80 20.26
CA TYR A 106 -4.97 -56.83 20.33
C TYR A 106 -4.34 -58.14 20.83
N THR A 107 -4.82 -58.61 21.98
CA THR A 107 -4.46 -59.94 22.49
C THR A 107 -5.53 -60.94 22.07
N GLN A 108 -5.23 -61.75 21.05
CA GLN A 108 -6.11 -62.86 20.66
C GLN A 108 -5.79 -64.07 21.54
N ALA A 109 -6.73 -64.43 22.42
CA ALA A 109 -6.65 -65.62 23.25
C ALA A 109 -7.72 -66.63 22.80
N GLY A 110 -7.28 -67.76 22.24
CA GLY A 110 -8.13 -68.86 21.82
C GLY A 110 -7.80 -70.14 22.57
N HIS A 111 -8.83 -70.91 22.93
CA HIS A 111 -8.69 -72.23 23.51
C HIS A 111 -9.24 -73.25 22.51
N HIS A 112 -8.40 -74.17 22.04
CA HIS A 112 -8.84 -75.28 21.22
C HIS A 112 -8.79 -76.55 22.07
N ASP A 113 -9.94 -76.93 22.61
CA ASP A 113 -10.12 -78.14 23.41
C ASP A 113 -10.91 -79.15 22.56
N MET A 114 -10.20 -80.07 21.90
CA MET A 114 -10.83 -81.23 21.25
C MET A 114 -10.66 -82.46 22.14
N VAL A 115 -11.79 -82.99 22.62
CA VAL A 115 -11.85 -84.24 23.37
C VAL A 115 -12.69 -85.21 22.56
N LEU A 116 -12.05 -86.23 22.02
CA LEU A 116 -12.71 -87.26 21.20
C LEU A 116 -12.88 -88.54 22.03
N GLU A 117 -14.13 -88.87 22.34
CA GLU A 117 -14.50 -90.07 23.10
C GLU A 117 -15.05 -91.15 22.15
N VAL A 118 -14.42 -92.32 22.12
CA VAL A 118 -14.85 -93.45 21.29
C VAL A 118 -15.68 -94.42 22.16
N ARG A 119 -16.96 -94.62 21.82
CA ARG A 119 -17.86 -95.57 22.48
C ARG A 119 -17.99 -96.86 21.68
N GLY A 120 -17.73 -98.01 22.32
CA GLY A 120 -17.79 -99.33 21.69
C GLY A 120 -16.75 -100.32 22.25
N ILE A 121 -17.09 -101.60 22.34
CA ILE A 121 -16.23 -102.64 22.90
C ILE A 121 -15.88 -103.60 21.75
N GLY A 122 -14.61 -103.62 21.33
CA GLY A 122 -14.14 -104.41 20.19
C GLY A 122 -12.76 -103.99 19.69
N MET A 123 -12.13 -104.84 18.87
CA MET A 123 -10.76 -104.63 18.34
C MET A 123 -10.64 -103.37 17.47
N ILE A 124 -11.68 -103.03 16.71
CA ILE A 124 -11.71 -101.80 15.89
C ILE A 124 -11.76 -100.56 16.80
N ALA A 125 -12.53 -100.60 17.88
CA ALA A 125 -12.64 -99.50 18.83
C ALA A 125 -11.33 -99.27 19.62
N SER A 126 -10.52 -100.30 19.89
CA SER A 126 -9.21 -100.14 20.53
C SER A 126 -8.18 -99.52 19.59
N LEU A 127 -8.17 -99.90 18.30
CA LEU A 127 -7.33 -99.28 17.28
C LEU A 127 -7.65 -97.79 17.10
N ILE A 128 -8.93 -97.46 16.96
CA ILE A 128 -9.38 -96.06 16.81
C ILE A 128 -9.02 -95.22 18.06
N ARG A 129 -9.18 -95.77 19.27
CA ARG A 129 -8.72 -95.10 20.50
C ARG A 129 -7.21 -94.87 20.51
N SER A 130 -6.43 -95.84 20.05
CA SER A 130 -4.96 -95.73 19.99
C SER A 130 -4.52 -94.59 19.05
N VAL A 131 -5.13 -94.50 17.87
CA VAL A 131 -4.85 -93.43 16.89
C VAL A 131 -5.31 -92.07 17.39
N ILE A 132 -6.49 -91.97 17.99
CA ILE A 132 -7.09 -90.69 18.42
C ILE A 132 -6.48 -90.17 19.73
N ARG A 133 -5.84 -91.01 20.55
CA ARG A 133 -5.22 -90.61 21.82
C ARG A 133 -4.16 -89.50 21.65
N GLY A 134 -3.47 -89.46 20.52
CA GLY A 134 -2.50 -88.40 20.19
C GLY A 134 -3.12 -87.06 19.79
N PHE A 135 -4.42 -87.02 19.49
CA PHE A 135 -5.14 -85.82 19.05
C PHE A 135 -5.86 -85.06 20.17
N ASN A 136 -5.85 -85.58 21.41
CA ASN A 136 -6.32 -84.86 22.59
C ASN A 136 -5.31 -83.77 23.00
N VAL A 137 -5.20 -82.72 22.20
CA VAL A 137 -4.28 -81.60 22.41
C VAL A 137 -5.06 -80.38 22.86
N LYS A 138 -4.81 -79.92 24.09
CA LYS A 138 -5.29 -78.63 24.59
C LYS A 138 -4.30 -77.55 24.18
N ARG A 139 -4.59 -76.79 23.12
CA ARG A 139 -3.70 -75.71 22.66
C ARG A 139 -4.28 -74.36 23.06
N ARG A 140 -3.58 -73.66 23.96
CA ARG A 140 -3.84 -72.25 24.28
C ARG A 140 -3.05 -71.38 23.30
N VAL A 141 -3.73 -70.70 22.40
CA VAL A 141 -3.12 -69.75 21.48
C VAL A 141 -3.28 -68.36 22.09
N LYS A 142 -2.17 -67.73 22.50
CA LYS A 142 -2.14 -66.33 22.92
C LYS A 142 -1.21 -65.59 21.96
N THR A 143 -1.79 -64.96 20.95
CA THR A 143 -1.08 -64.13 19.98
C THR A 143 -1.37 -62.67 20.26
N VAL A 144 -0.32 -61.86 20.41
CA VAL A 144 -0.43 -60.41 20.60
C VAL A 144 -0.06 -59.74 19.28
N VAL A 145 -0.98 -58.96 18.72
CA VAL A 145 -0.79 -58.23 17.47
C VAL A 145 -0.87 -56.73 17.77
N SER A 146 0.11 -55.95 17.30
CA SER A 146 0.16 -54.49 17.50
C SER A 146 0.13 -53.75 16.16
N ASN A 147 -0.44 -52.54 16.16
CA ASN A 147 -0.49 -51.67 14.97
C ASN A 147 0.65 -50.63 14.91
N SER A 148 1.74 -50.87 15.65
CA SER A 148 2.84 -49.91 15.79
C SER A 148 3.54 -49.58 14.47
N ALA A 149 3.61 -50.55 13.55
CA ALA A 149 4.25 -50.40 12.25
C ALA A 149 3.47 -49.49 11.28
N CYS A 150 2.15 -49.36 11.43
CA CYS A 150 1.33 -48.53 10.55
C CYS A 150 1.13 -47.10 11.07
N LEU A 151 1.65 -46.76 12.25
CA LEU A 151 1.52 -45.42 12.80
C LEU A 151 2.38 -44.42 12.02
N PRO A 152 1.85 -43.22 11.71
CA PRO A 152 2.61 -42.21 10.99
C PRO A 152 3.81 -41.74 11.81
N ARG A 153 4.91 -41.44 11.11
CA ARG A 153 6.10 -40.80 11.68
C ARG A 153 6.17 -39.35 11.17
N PRO A 154 5.49 -38.40 11.80
CA PRO A 154 5.43 -37.03 11.30
C PRO A 154 6.80 -36.34 11.47
N SER A 155 7.24 -35.64 10.43
CA SER A 155 8.45 -34.81 10.44
C SER A 155 8.06 -33.33 10.42
N ARG A 156 8.55 -32.56 11.39
CA ARG A 156 8.31 -31.11 11.44
C ARG A 156 9.29 -30.38 10.53
N VAL A 157 8.81 -29.38 9.79
CA VAL A 157 9.66 -28.47 9.02
C VAL A 157 10.62 -27.73 9.98
N PRO A 158 11.94 -27.73 9.71
CA PRO A 158 12.90 -27.09 10.59
C PRO A 158 12.73 -25.57 10.60
N ASP A 159 12.75 -24.95 11.78
CA ASP A 159 12.55 -23.51 11.96
C ASP A 159 13.60 -22.66 11.20
N ARG A 160 14.80 -23.22 10.96
CA ARG A 160 15.85 -22.59 10.14
C ARG A 160 15.41 -22.36 8.69
N LEU A 161 14.63 -23.26 8.11
CA LEU A 161 14.11 -23.12 6.75
C LEU A 161 13.08 -21.99 6.69
N ILE A 162 12.19 -21.94 7.68
CA ILE A 162 11.19 -20.88 7.83
C ILE A 162 11.89 -19.51 7.93
N LEU A 163 12.90 -19.40 8.81
CA LEU A 163 13.68 -18.17 8.97
C LEU A 163 14.38 -17.76 7.67
N LYS A 164 14.94 -18.72 6.91
CA LYS A 164 15.54 -18.47 5.61
C LYS A 164 14.53 -17.89 4.62
N ILE A 165 13.31 -18.44 4.55
CA ILE A 165 12.24 -17.94 3.67
C ILE A 165 11.92 -16.49 4.00
N TYR A 166 11.59 -16.17 5.25
CA TYR A 166 11.26 -14.78 5.65
C TYR A 166 12.45 -13.82 5.46
N SER A 167 13.69 -14.29 5.69
CA SER A 167 14.89 -13.50 5.43
C SER A 167 15.05 -13.17 3.94
N THR A 168 14.72 -14.08 3.03
CA THR A 168 14.77 -13.78 1.58
C THR A 168 13.76 -12.72 1.19
N TYR A 169 12.54 -12.79 1.74
CA TYR A 169 11.52 -11.78 1.51
C TYR A 169 11.89 -10.41 2.06
N LEU A 170 12.51 -10.35 3.24
CA LEU A 170 13.07 -9.11 3.78
C LEU A 170 14.16 -8.55 2.85
N GLY A 171 15.05 -9.41 2.34
CA GLY A 171 16.06 -9.03 1.35
C GLY A 171 15.46 -8.44 0.08
N VAL A 172 14.44 -9.09 -0.50
CA VAL A 172 13.70 -8.57 -1.65
C VAL A 172 13.06 -7.22 -1.34
N TRP A 173 12.45 -7.05 -0.17
CA TRP A 173 11.85 -5.78 0.24
C TRP A 173 12.88 -4.65 0.35
N LEU A 174 14.06 -4.92 0.91
CA LEU A 174 15.18 -3.96 0.96
C LEU A 174 15.67 -3.61 -0.46
N LEU A 175 15.75 -4.59 -1.37
CA LEU A 175 16.09 -4.35 -2.77
C LEU A 175 15.04 -3.48 -3.48
N LEU A 176 13.75 -3.66 -3.17
CA LEU A 176 12.68 -2.78 -3.69
C LEU A 176 12.85 -1.34 -3.21
N PHE A 177 13.26 -1.14 -1.94
CA PHE A 177 13.52 0.19 -1.41
C PHE A 177 14.72 0.85 -2.08
N THR A 178 15.85 0.15 -2.18
CA THR A 178 17.04 0.65 -2.89
C THR A 178 16.76 0.91 -4.37
N ALA A 179 15.92 0.09 -5.02
CA ALA A 179 15.50 0.30 -6.39
C ALA A 179 14.75 1.63 -6.60
N ALA A 180 14.04 2.15 -5.59
CA ALA A 180 13.43 3.47 -5.67
C ALA A 180 14.49 4.59 -5.76
N TYR A 181 15.59 4.45 -5.03
CA TYR A 181 16.72 5.39 -5.08
C TYR A 181 17.56 5.24 -6.35
N THR A 182 17.75 4.02 -6.87
CA THR A 182 18.48 3.82 -8.14
C THR A 182 17.78 4.49 -9.32
N GLN A 183 16.45 4.68 -9.29
CA GLN A 183 15.74 5.45 -10.31
C GLN A 183 16.23 6.89 -10.40
N ARG A 184 16.54 7.53 -9.26
CA ARG A 184 17.06 8.92 -9.21
C ARG A 184 18.50 9.01 -9.72
N LEU A 185 19.30 7.96 -9.53
CA LEU A 185 20.68 7.91 -10.01
C LEU A 185 20.76 8.06 -11.54
N ARG A 186 19.80 7.51 -12.30
CA ARG A 186 19.77 7.64 -13.77
C ARG A 186 19.75 9.10 -14.22
N ARG A 187 18.98 9.95 -13.53
CA ARG A 187 18.95 11.39 -13.78
C ARG A 187 20.28 12.03 -13.44
N VAL A 188 20.89 11.66 -12.31
CA VAL A 188 22.21 12.18 -11.90
C VAL A 188 23.25 11.87 -12.96
N ILE A 189 23.31 10.63 -13.44
CA ILE A 189 24.20 10.20 -14.53
C ILE A 189 23.95 11.04 -15.79
N CYS A 190 22.71 11.17 -16.25
CA CYS A 190 22.39 11.97 -17.44
C CYS A 190 22.72 13.47 -17.25
N SER A 191 22.53 14.00 -16.04
CA SER A 191 22.85 15.40 -15.73
C SER A 191 24.36 15.68 -15.73
N PHE A 192 25.16 14.67 -15.38
CA PHE A 192 26.61 14.74 -15.40
C PHE A 192 27.16 14.80 -16.83
N PHE A 193 26.69 13.90 -17.71
CA PHE A 193 27.12 13.87 -19.12
C PHE A 193 26.53 15.02 -19.95
N TYR A 194 25.23 15.33 -19.78
CA TYR A 194 24.51 16.30 -20.62
C TYR A 194 24.21 17.61 -19.89
N ARG A 195 25.25 18.30 -19.41
CA ARG A 195 25.11 19.55 -18.62
C ARG A 195 24.35 20.66 -19.35
N LYS A 196 24.56 20.83 -20.66
CA LYS A 196 23.85 21.83 -21.48
C LYS A 196 22.34 21.54 -21.54
N ARG A 197 21.97 20.27 -21.75
CA ARG A 197 20.57 19.82 -21.76
C ARG A 197 19.92 20.01 -20.39
N GLU A 198 20.61 19.65 -19.31
CA GLU A 198 20.08 19.81 -17.96
C GLU A 198 19.82 21.28 -17.61
N LYS A 199 20.73 22.20 -17.95
CA LYS A 199 20.49 23.65 -17.77
C LYS A 199 19.21 24.12 -18.49
N ARG A 200 19.00 23.67 -19.73
CA ARG A 200 17.80 24.00 -20.52
C ARG A 200 16.53 23.44 -19.86
N ARG A 201 16.57 22.21 -19.36
CA ARG A 201 15.44 21.57 -18.67
C ARG A 201 15.09 22.28 -17.36
N VAL A 202 16.08 22.66 -16.56
CA VAL A 202 15.85 23.42 -15.32
C VAL A 202 15.28 24.82 -15.62
N LEU A 203 15.78 25.49 -16.66
CA LEU A 203 15.25 26.80 -17.07
C LEU A 203 13.81 26.70 -17.56
N TYR A 204 13.50 25.70 -18.39
CA TYR A 204 12.15 25.42 -18.85
C TYR A 204 11.22 25.16 -17.66
N LEU A 205 11.62 24.28 -16.72
CA LEU A 205 10.83 23.97 -15.52
C LEU A 205 10.55 25.24 -14.71
N TYR A 206 11.56 26.09 -14.51
CA TYR A 206 11.41 27.34 -13.76
C TYR A 206 10.43 28.29 -14.45
N ASN A 207 10.61 28.56 -15.74
CA ASN A 207 9.77 29.50 -16.50
C ASN A 207 8.33 28.99 -16.65
N GLU A 208 8.15 27.70 -16.92
CA GLU A 208 6.84 27.05 -16.98
C GLU A 208 6.12 27.12 -15.63
N SER A 209 6.83 26.88 -14.53
CA SER A 209 6.26 26.96 -13.18
C SER A 209 5.87 28.39 -12.80
N LEU A 210 6.66 29.37 -13.23
CA LEU A 210 6.36 30.78 -13.00
C LEU A 210 5.12 31.21 -13.81
N ARG A 211 5.04 30.84 -15.09
CA ARG A 211 3.86 31.08 -15.93
C ARG A 211 2.61 30.44 -15.32
N ARG A 212 2.71 29.20 -14.84
CA ARG A 212 1.61 28.53 -14.12
C ARG A 212 1.22 29.25 -12.84
N ARG A 213 2.16 29.81 -12.07
CA ARG A 213 1.85 30.58 -10.86
C ARG A 213 1.08 31.86 -11.19
N LEU A 214 1.50 32.60 -12.21
CA LEU A 214 0.80 33.80 -12.71
C LEU A 214 -0.59 33.47 -13.25
N GLY A 215 -0.73 32.38 -14.01
CA GLY A 215 -2.01 31.93 -14.55
C GLY A 215 -2.92 31.23 -13.53
N HIS A 216 -2.43 30.86 -12.35
CA HIS A 216 -3.18 30.03 -11.40
C HIS A 216 -4.43 30.74 -10.89
N ALA A 217 -4.32 32.02 -10.53
CA ALA A 217 -5.44 32.82 -10.05
C ALA A 217 -6.56 32.90 -11.11
N ARG A 218 -6.20 33.24 -12.36
CA ARG A 218 -7.14 33.30 -13.50
C ARG A 218 -7.82 31.95 -13.76
N PHE A 219 -7.04 30.88 -13.82
CA PHE A 219 -7.55 29.53 -14.01
C PHE A 219 -8.52 29.11 -12.89
N MET A 220 -8.15 29.35 -11.64
CA MET A 220 -8.99 29.01 -10.47
C MET A 220 -10.27 29.85 -10.43
N ARG A 221 -10.20 31.14 -10.78
CA ARG A 221 -11.38 32.00 -10.91
C ARG A 221 -12.35 31.47 -11.97
N ALA A 222 -11.85 31.12 -13.16
CA ALA A 222 -12.67 30.55 -14.22
C ALA A 222 -13.30 29.21 -13.81
N LYS A 223 -12.52 28.33 -13.16
CA LYS A 223 -13.00 27.03 -12.66
C LYS A 223 -14.12 27.19 -11.62
N ILE A 224 -13.95 28.07 -10.64
CA ILE A 224 -14.94 28.31 -9.59
C ILE A 224 -16.22 28.90 -10.22
N ARG A 225 -16.11 29.88 -11.11
CA ARG A 225 -17.28 30.44 -11.83
C ARG A 225 -18.06 29.38 -12.61
N ALA A 226 -17.37 28.48 -13.31
CA ALA A 226 -18.02 27.38 -14.01
C ALA A 226 -18.76 26.42 -13.05
N LEU A 227 -18.18 26.13 -11.88
CA LEU A 227 -18.83 25.30 -10.85
C LEU A 227 -20.03 25.99 -10.20
N VAL A 228 -20.01 27.33 -10.05
CA VAL A 228 -21.15 28.12 -9.54
C VAL A 228 -22.29 28.06 -10.56
N ARG A 229 -22.01 28.34 -11.85
CA ARG A 229 -23.01 28.32 -12.93
C ARG A 229 -23.71 26.97 -13.07
N THR A 230 -22.97 25.88 -12.88
CA THR A 230 -23.51 24.51 -12.96
C THR A 230 -24.17 24.04 -11.67
N ARG A 231 -24.30 24.91 -10.65
CA ARG A 231 -24.74 24.60 -9.27
C ARG A 231 -23.99 23.44 -8.60
N ARG A 232 -22.87 22.97 -9.18
CA ARG A 232 -22.13 21.81 -8.67
C ARG A 232 -21.47 22.09 -7.31
N LEU A 233 -21.16 23.35 -7.01
CA LEU A 233 -20.62 23.74 -5.70
C LEU A 233 -21.57 23.43 -4.53
N GLU A 234 -22.88 23.42 -4.77
CA GLU A 234 -23.88 23.06 -3.77
C GLU A 234 -23.89 21.54 -3.51
N TYR A 235 -23.68 20.74 -4.56
CA TYR A 235 -23.61 19.28 -4.50
C TYR A 235 -22.25 18.72 -4.09
N ASP A 236 -21.16 19.49 -4.21
CA ASP A 236 -19.80 19.05 -3.86
C ASP A 236 -19.53 19.07 -2.34
N MET A 237 -20.53 19.45 -1.55
CA MET A 237 -20.50 19.34 -0.10
C MET A 237 -20.64 17.87 0.32
N ASP A 238 -19.55 17.30 0.85
CA ASP A 238 -19.56 15.91 1.33
C ASP A 238 -20.73 15.69 2.32
N PRO A 239 -21.50 14.59 2.20
CA PRO A 239 -22.64 14.30 3.07
C PRO A 239 -22.29 14.35 4.58
N TRP A 240 -21.05 14.00 4.92
CA TRP A 240 -20.52 14.05 6.27
C TRP A 240 -20.39 15.47 6.83
N ILE A 241 -20.09 16.44 5.98
CA ILE A 241 -20.04 17.86 6.36
C ILE A 241 -21.46 18.37 6.61
N ALA A 242 -22.41 18.03 5.73
CA ALA A 242 -23.82 18.39 5.90
C ALA A 242 -24.41 17.79 7.19
N LEU A 243 -24.12 16.51 7.47
CA LEU A 243 -24.56 15.82 8.68
C LEU A 243 -24.01 16.47 9.95
N ARG A 244 -22.71 16.80 9.96
CA ARG A 244 -22.07 17.50 11.09
C ARG A 244 -22.65 18.89 11.32
N LEU A 245 -22.92 19.64 10.25
CA LEU A 245 -23.50 20.99 10.33
C LEU A 245 -24.96 20.95 10.81
N ARG A 246 -25.71 19.91 10.41
CA ARG A 246 -27.11 19.76 10.81
C ARG A 246 -27.23 19.35 12.27
N TRP A 247 -26.48 18.35 12.75
CA TRP A 247 -26.59 17.79 14.10
C TRP A 247 -25.27 17.88 14.91
N PRO A 248 -24.86 19.08 15.36
CA PRO A 248 -23.56 19.29 16.00
C PRO A 248 -23.39 18.54 17.34
N MET A 249 -24.47 18.32 18.10
CA MET A 249 -24.43 17.66 19.41
C MET A 249 -24.18 16.14 19.32
N LEU A 250 -24.72 15.47 18.29
CA LEU A 250 -24.57 14.03 18.08
C LEU A 250 -23.37 13.68 17.19
N CYS A 251 -23.07 14.56 16.21
CA CYS A 251 -22.10 14.31 15.16
C CYS A 251 -20.82 15.15 15.28
N GLY A 252 -20.60 15.84 16.41
CA GLY A 252 -19.40 16.66 16.62
C GLY A 252 -18.08 15.89 16.53
N TRP A 253 -18.07 14.62 16.94
CA TRP A 253 -16.90 13.73 16.84
C TRP A 253 -16.45 13.49 15.38
N LEU A 254 -17.33 13.64 14.39
CA LEU A 254 -16.95 13.48 12.98
C LEU A 254 -15.87 14.47 12.53
N ALA A 255 -15.69 15.60 13.25
CA ALA A 255 -14.55 16.51 13.06
C ALA A 255 -13.18 15.82 13.21
N LEU A 256 -13.12 14.60 13.77
CA LEU A 256 -11.94 13.74 13.76
C LEU A 256 -11.45 13.41 12.33
N PHE A 257 -12.37 13.25 11.38
CA PHE A 257 -12.09 12.82 10.01
C PHE A 257 -11.84 14.00 9.07
N ALA A 258 -10.96 13.83 8.08
CA ALA A 258 -10.69 14.84 7.06
C ALA A 258 -11.90 15.12 6.15
N ARG A 259 -12.73 14.10 5.91
CA ARG A 259 -13.91 14.19 5.03
C ARG A 259 -15.09 14.95 5.64
N ALA A 260 -15.15 15.10 6.96
CA ALA A 260 -16.23 15.82 7.64
C ALA A 260 -15.83 17.26 8.03
N ARG A 261 -14.66 17.73 7.61
CA ARG A 261 -14.17 19.09 7.85
C ARG A 261 -14.37 19.95 6.60
N LEU A 262 -14.57 21.25 6.81
CA LEU A 262 -14.71 22.20 5.70
C LEU A 262 -13.43 22.18 4.85
N LYS A 263 -13.59 22.29 3.53
CA LYS A 263 -12.47 22.31 2.57
C LYS A 263 -12.29 23.71 2.03
N CYS A 264 -11.04 24.09 1.75
CA CYS A 264 -10.77 25.36 1.09
C CYS A 264 -11.28 25.33 -0.35
N LEU A 265 -12.02 26.38 -0.76
CA LEU A 265 -12.58 26.51 -2.10
C LEU A 265 -11.52 26.46 -3.22
N VAL A 266 -10.31 26.96 -2.96
CA VAL A 266 -9.23 27.08 -3.97
C VAL A 266 -8.37 25.82 -4.03
N CYS A 267 -7.82 25.38 -2.90
CA CYS A 267 -6.87 24.25 -2.88
C CYS A 267 -7.50 22.89 -2.55
N GLY A 268 -8.75 22.85 -2.06
CA GLY A 268 -9.44 21.62 -1.65
C GLY A 268 -8.90 20.97 -0.36
N GLU A 269 -7.96 21.62 0.34
CA GLU A 269 -7.41 21.13 1.60
C GLU A 269 -8.47 21.18 2.70
N ALA A 270 -8.59 20.12 3.51
CA ALA A 270 -9.49 20.11 4.66
C ALA A 270 -8.90 20.92 5.82
N GLU A 271 -9.74 21.72 6.49
CA GLU A 271 -9.38 22.59 7.60
C GLU A 271 -8.59 21.81 8.68
N PRO A 272 -7.38 22.23 9.09
CA PRO A 272 -6.54 21.48 10.03
C PRO A 272 -7.17 21.34 11.42
N ARG A 273 -6.88 20.23 12.13
CA ARG A 273 -7.42 19.99 13.50
C ARG A 273 -6.73 20.81 14.57
N LYS A 274 -5.43 21.06 14.40
CA LYS A 274 -4.60 21.92 15.23
C LYS A 274 -3.86 22.85 14.27
N GLY A 275 -4.24 24.12 14.22
CA GLY A 275 -3.69 25.09 13.27
C GLY A 275 -4.57 26.33 13.10
N PRO A 276 -4.17 27.26 12.22
CA PRO A 276 -4.95 28.45 11.93
C PRO A 276 -6.29 28.06 11.30
N GLN A 277 -7.38 28.60 11.86
CA GLN A 277 -8.72 28.43 11.32
C GLN A 277 -8.80 28.99 9.89
N PHE A 278 -9.64 28.38 9.06
CA PHE A 278 -9.88 28.88 7.73
C PHE A 278 -10.74 30.15 7.78
N ARG A 279 -10.45 31.10 6.88
CA ARG A 279 -11.21 32.34 6.79
C ARG A 279 -12.52 32.08 6.07
N ARG A 280 -13.64 32.46 6.67
CA ARG A 280 -14.97 32.44 6.04
C ARG A 280 -15.12 33.66 5.14
N CYS A 281 -15.88 33.51 4.06
CA CYS A 281 -16.27 34.66 3.24
C CYS A 281 -17.14 35.62 4.06
N THR A 282 -16.97 36.92 3.87
CA THR A 282 -17.73 37.98 4.56
C THR A 282 -19.08 38.25 3.91
N THR A 283 -19.29 37.82 2.66
CA THR A 283 -20.56 38.01 1.95
C THR A 283 -21.69 37.23 2.64
N PRO A 284 -22.82 37.88 2.97
CA PRO A 284 -23.94 37.20 3.61
C PRO A 284 -24.47 36.08 2.69
N GLY A 285 -24.67 34.89 3.24
CA GLY A 285 -25.15 33.72 2.49
C GLY A 285 -24.08 32.89 1.77
N CYS A 286 -22.80 33.27 1.83
CA CYS A 286 -21.68 32.53 1.21
C CYS A 286 -21.07 31.52 2.21
N PRO A 287 -21.29 30.18 2.09
CA PRO A 287 -20.82 29.20 3.07
C PRO A 287 -19.33 28.79 2.91
N PHE A 288 -18.62 29.35 1.92
CA PHE A 288 -17.28 28.90 1.54
C PHE A 288 -16.18 29.42 2.47
N VAL A 289 -15.11 28.62 2.58
CA VAL A 289 -13.94 28.92 3.40
C VAL A 289 -12.64 28.89 2.59
N HIS A 290 -11.66 29.67 3.05
CA HIS A 290 -10.37 29.82 2.40
C HIS A 290 -9.20 29.57 3.36
N CYS A 291 -8.18 28.87 2.86
CA CYS A 291 -6.91 28.72 3.56
C CYS A 291 -6.17 30.07 3.59
N SER A 292 -5.33 30.32 4.60
CA SER A 292 -4.62 31.62 4.74
C SER A 292 -3.71 31.96 3.56
N GLU A 293 -2.99 30.99 3.01
CA GLU A 293 -2.17 31.16 1.79
C GLU A 293 -3.05 31.46 0.58
N CYS A 294 -4.12 30.70 0.41
CA CYS A 294 -5.05 30.80 -0.70
C CYS A 294 -5.77 32.15 -0.71
N TRP A 295 -6.13 32.67 0.46
CA TRP A 295 -6.81 33.96 0.61
C TRP A 295 -5.93 35.13 0.17
N LYS A 296 -4.64 35.11 0.57
CA LYS A 296 -3.65 36.09 0.11
C LYS A 296 -3.41 35.99 -1.39
N ASP A 297 -3.35 34.77 -1.91
CA ASP A 297 -3.08 34.51 -3.33
C ASP A 297 -4.19 35.01 -4.27
N VAL A 298 -5.44 35.03 -3.81
CA VAL A 298 -6.59 35.49 -4.61
C VAL A 298 -6.89 36.98 -4.41
N GLY A 299 -6.05 37.72 -3.68
CA GLY A 299 -6.25 39.15 -3.40
C GLY A 299 -7.40 39.43 -2.44
N GLU A 300 -7.63 38.53 -1.48
CA GLU A 300 -8.68 38.67 -0.45
C GLU A 300 -10.11 38.76 -1.00
N LEU A 301 -10.33 38.18 -2.18
CA LEU A 301 -11.61 38.14 -2.88
C LEU A 301 -12.12 36.69 -2.99
N CYS A 302 -13.39 36.47 -2.66
CA CYS A 302 -14.03 35.16 -2.83
C CYS A 302 -14.53 34.97 -4.26
N TYR A 303 -13.86 34.12 -5.05
CA TYR A 303 -14.26 33.88 -6.46
C TYR A 303 -15.65 33.24 -6.65
N ALA A 304 -16.31 32.75 -5.60
CA ALA A 304 -17.69 32.26 -5.67
C ALA A 304 -18.73 33.38 -5.56
N CYS A 305 -18.39 34.44 -4.82
CA CYS A 305 -19.31 35.50 -4.41
C CYS A 305 -18.93 36.87 -5.01
N ALA A 306 -17.72 36.98 -5.59
CA ALA A 306 -17.24 38.16 -6.30
C ALA A 306 -17.96 38.30 -7.65
N ASP A 307 -19.06 39.04 -7.65
CA ASP A 307 -19.68 39.63 -8.85
C ASP A 307 -18.90 40.90 -9.23
N ILE A 308 -17.65 40.70 -9.65
CA ILE A 308 -16.91 41.76 -10.33
C ILE A 308 -17.36 41.65 -11.78
N GLY A 309 -18.10 42.66 -12.24
CA GLY A 309 -18.42 42.84 -13.66
C GLY A 309 -17.17 42.71 -14.53
N GLU A 310 -17.38 42.63 -15.85
CA GLU A 310 -16.35 42.44 -16.87
C GLU A 310 -15.33 43.61 -17.00
N THR A 311 -14.94 44.22 -15.90
CA THR A 311 -13.93 45.26 -15.86
C THR A 311 -12.55 44.63 -15.74
N THR A 312 -11.84 44.77 -16.85
CA THR A 312 -10.39 44.71 -17.06
C THR A 312 -9.71 43.35 -16.87
N ASP A 313 -9.81 42.53 -17.92
CA ASP A 313 -8.78 41.54 -18.27
C ASP A 313 -7.42 42.19 -18.65
N ASP A 314 -7.24 43.50 -18.43
CA ASP A 314 -6.12 44.30 -18.97
C ASP A 314 -5.03 44.67 -17.94
N ASP A 315 -5.29 44.60 -16.62
CA ASP A 315 -4.34 45.13 -15.62
C ASP A 315 -3.19 44.18 -15.24
N THR A 316 -2.88 43.16 -16.06
CA THR A 316 -1.69 42.31 -15.82
C THR A 316 -0.74 42.15 -16.99
N ASP A 317 -1.02 42.78 -18.13
CA ASP A 317 -0.08 42.80 -19.26
C ASP A 317 1.12 43.73 -19.01
N GLU A 318 1.05 44.60 -18.00
CA GLU A 318 2.15 45.47 -17.58
C GLU A 318 3.32 44.70 -16.92
N TYR A 319 3.13 43.46 -16.47
CA TYR A 319 4.22 42.61 -15.98
C TYR A 319 4.84 41.71 -17.07
N MET A 320 4.22 41.60 -18.25
CA MET A 320 4.81 40.87 -19.39
C MET A 320 5.72 41.75 -20.27
N THR A 321 5.69 43.08 -20.10
CA THR A 321 6.48 44.03 -20.89
C THR A 321 7.84 44.40 -20.29
N LEU A 322 8.18 43.94 -19.09
CA LEU A 322 9.53 44.07 -18.54
C LEU A 322 10.45 42.95 -19.09
N ARG A 323 10.95 43.21 -20.31
CA ARG A 323 12.02 42.47 -21.01
C ARG A 323 13.30 42.36 -20.19
#